data_AF-A0A4S3LFA8-F1
#
_entry.id   AF-A0A4S3LFA8-F1
#
_cell.length_a   1.000
_cell.length_b   1.000
_cell.length_c   1.000
_cell.angle_alpha   90.00
_cell.angle_beta   90.00
_cell.angle_gamma   90.00
#
_symmetry.space_group_name_H-M   'P 1'
#
loop_
_entity.id
_entity.type
_entity.pdbx_description
1 polymer ?
#
loop_
_entity_poly.entity_id
_entity_poly.type
_entity_poly.pdbx_seq_one_letter_code
_entity_poly.pdbx_strand_id
1 'polypeptide(L)'
;MSESNEKELLYGLEERIAPAPAFLTAVQHVLASVVGIITPPLIIGSVLGLNAYLPYLISMSLLASGIGTFLQARRFMSVGAGMICLQGTS
;
A
#
# COMPACT_ATOMS: atom_id res chain seq x y z
N MET A 1 33.51 20.95 12.63
CA MET A 1 33.19 19.51 12.71
C MET A 1 31.84 19.40 13.40
N SER A 2 30.76 19.36 12.64
CA SER A 2 29.41 19.10 13.16
C SER A 2 28.95 17.78 12.53
N GLU A 3 28.86 16.74 13.34
CA GLU A 3 28.32 15.45 12.93
C GLU A 3 26.84 15.60 12.57
N SER A 4 26.50 15.49 11.30
CA SER A 4 25.12 15.40 10.81
C SER A 4 24.73 13.93 10.68
N ASN A 5 24.35 13.31 11.79
CA ASN A 5 23.64 12.03 11.82
C ASN A 5 22.13 12.32 11.73
N GLU A 6 21.69 12.75 10.55
CA GLU A 6 20.28 13.02 10.24
C GLU A 6 19.91 12.10 9.07
N LYS A 7 18.84 11.32 9.22
CA LYS A 7 18.43 10.23 8.32
C LYS A 7 18.23 10.72 6.87
N GLU A 8 19.27 10.64 6.05
CA GLU A 8 19.19 10.95 4.63
C GLU A 8 18.44 9.82 3.90
N LEU A 9 17.42 10.17 3.12
CA LEU A 9 16.65 9.19 2.35
C LEU A 9 17.53 8.60 1.25
N LEU A 10 17.50 7.27 1.08
CA LEU A 10 18.19 6.60 -0.05
C LEU A 10 17.69 7.11 -1.41
N TYR A 11 16.42 7.52 -1.49
CA TYR A 11 15.83 8.23 -2.62
C TYR A 11 14.89 9.32 -2.11
N GLY A 12 14.96 10.51 -2.68
CA GLY A 12 14.02 11.60 -2.39
C GLY A 12 12.58 11.25 -2.77
N LEU A 13 11.61 11.89 -2.12
CA LEU A 13 10.17 11.60 -2.33
C LEU A 13 9.73 11.81 -3.80
N GLU A 14 10.24 12.86 -4.44
CA GLU A 14 9.95 13.18 -5.85
C GLU A 14 11.06 12.72 -6.81
N GLU A 15 12.06 11.99 -6.30
CA GLU A 15 13.20 11.55 -7.10
C GLU A 15 12.78 10.46 -8.08
N ARG A 16 13.17 10.63 -9.35
CA ARG A 16 12.95 9.61 -10.38
C ARG A 16 14.04 8.56 -10.34
N ILE A 17 13.72 7.45 -9.69
CA ILE A 17 14.56 6.26 -9.62
C ILE A 17 14.63 5.58 -11.00
N ALA A 18 15.76 4.93 -11.31
CA ALA A 18 15.90 4.12 -12.51
C ALA A 18 14.81 3.03 -12.60
N PRO A 19 14.33 2.67 -13.81
CA PRO A 19 13.13 1.84 -13.97
C PRO A 19 13.26 0.44 -13.36
N ALA A 20 14.45 -0.16 -13.36
CA ALA A 20 14.68 -1.48 -12.80
C ALA A 20 14.52 -1.53 -11.26
N PRO A 21 15.26 -0.73 -10.45
CA PRO A 21 15.05 -0.70 -9.01
C PRO A 21 13.64 -0.22 -8.64
N ALA A 22 13.08 0.77 -9.35
CA ALA A 22 11.71 1.23 -9.12
C ALA A 22 10.69 0.10 -9.29
N PHE A 23 10.83 -0.72 -10.33
CA PHE A 23 9.96 -1.87 -10.56
C PHE A 23 10.09 -2.94 -9.46
N LEU A 24 11.33 -3.30 -9.08
CA LEU A 24 11.55 -4.28 -8.01
C LEU A 24 10.98 -3.80 -6.67
N THR A 25 11.20 -2.54 -6.31
CA THR A 25 10.61 -1.95 -5.10
C THR A 25 9.08 -1.92 -5.16
N ALA A 26 8.48 -1.59 -6.31
CA ALA A 26 7.03 -1.63 -6.48
C ALA A 26 6.46 -3.04 -6.32
N VAL A 27 7.12 -4.06 -6.90
CA VAL A 27 6.73 -5.47 -6.72
C VAL A 27 6.84 -5.87 -5.26
N GLN A 28 7.95 -5.57 -4.59
CA GLN A 28 8.12 -5.84 -3.16
C GLN A 28 7.06 -5.16 -2.31
N HIS A 29 6.71 -3.91 -2.63
CA HIS A 29 5.67 -3.16 -1.94
C HIS A 29 4.31 -3.83 -2.07
N VAL A 30 3.93 -4.28 -3.27
CA VAL A 30 2.69 -5.04 -3.48
C VAL A 30 2.72 -6.34 -2.68
N LEU A 31 3.79 -7.14 -2.78
CA LEU A 31 3.91 -8.42 -2.08
C LEU A 31 3.85 -8.26 -0.55
N ALA A 32 4.49 -7.23 0.01
CA ALA A 32 4.43 -6.93 1.43
C ALA A 32 3.01 -6.58 1.91
N SER A 33 2.22 -5.96 1.03
CA SER A 33 0.89 -5.43 1.37
C SER A 33 -0.23 -6.45 1.20
N VAL A 34 -0.05 -7.43 0.31
CA VAL A 34 -1.05 -8.48 0.01
C VAL A 34 -1.54 -9.19 1.26
N VAL A 35 -0.63 -9.63 2.14
CA VAL A 35 -1.01 -10.33 3.37
C VAL A 35 -1.80 -9.43 4.32
N GLY A 36 -1.41 -8.16 4.43
CA GLY A 36 -2.11 -7.18 5.26
C GLY A 36 -3.55 -6.93 4.79
N ILE A 37 -3.78 -6.88 3.47
CA ILE A 37 -5.10 -6.58 2.90
C ILE A 37 -6.03 -7.81 2.90
N ILE A 38 -5.48 -9.02 2.69
CA ILE A 38 -6.26 -10.25 2.57
C ILE A 38 -6.67 -10.82 3.94
N THR A 39 -5.85 -10.62 4.99
CA THR A 39 -6.11 -11.21 6.31
C THR A 39 -7.45 -10.78 6.93
N PRO A 40 -7.82 -9.48 6.98
CA PRO A 40 -9.10 -9.07 7.57
C PRO A 40 -10.36 -9.66 6.90
N PRO A 41 -10.53 -9.64 5.57
CA PRO A 41 -11.69 -10.28 4.93
C PRO A 41 -11.70 -11.80 5.09
N LEU A 42 -10.54 -12.46 5.21
CA LEU A 42 -10.47 -13.89 5.56
C LEU A 42 -11.00 -14.17 6.97
N ILE A 43 -10.56 -13.39 7.96
CA ILE A 43 -11.02 -13.53 9.35
C ILE A 43 -12.52 -13.25 9.43
N ILE A 44 -12.98 -12.13 8.89
CA ILE A 44 -14.40 -11.73 8.95
C ILE A 44 -15.27 -12.72 8.17
N GLY A 45 -14.85 -13.11 6.97
CA GLY A 45 -15.59 -14.04 6.13
C GLY A 45 -15.69 -15.44 6.73
N SER A 46 -14.63 -15.94 7.39
CA SER A 46 -14.65 -17.24 8.05
C SER A 46 -15.52 -17.24 9.31
N VAL A 47 -15.43 -16.21 10.16
CA VAL A 47 -16.21 -16.09 11.40
C VAL A 47 -17.71 -15.95 11.13
N LEU A 48 -18.09 -15.20 10.09
CA LEU A 48 -19.50 -15.03 9.71
C LEU A 48 -20.05 -16.16 8.84
N GLY A 49 -19.22 -17.14 8.43
CA GLY A 49 -19.62 -18.25 7.57
C GLY A 49 -19.79 -17.90 6.08
N LEU A 50 -19.27 -16.76 5.63
CA LEU A 50 -19.34 -16.25 4.25
C LEU A 50 -18.30 -16.89 3.30
N ASN A 51 -17.97 -18.17 3.50
CA ASN A 51 -16.91 -18.86 2.73
C ASN A 51 -17.15 -18.82 1.21
N ALA A 52 -18.41 -18.89 0.77
CA ALA A 52 -18.78 -18.78 -0.64
C ALA A 52 -18.48 -17.40 -1.25
N TYR A 53 -18.43 -16.35 -0.43
CA TYR A 53 -18.19 -14.96 -0.84
C TYR A 53 -16.75 -14.50 -0.56
N LEU A 54 -15.90 -15.37 -0.01
CA LEU A 54 -14.53 -15.04 0.37
C LEU A 54 -13.70 -14.46 -0.80
N PRO A 55 -13.73 -15.04 -2.02
CA PRO A 55 -13.00 -14.47 -3.15
C PRO A 55 -13.50 -13.07 -3.54
N TYR A 56 -14.80 -12.82 -3.36
CA TYR A 56 -15.42 -11.53 -3.63
C TYR A 56 -14.98 -10.47 -2.59
N LEU A 57 -15.00 -10.81 -1.31
CA LEU A 57 -14.54 -9.93 -0.23
C LEU A 57 -13.06 -9.57 -0.36
N ILE A 58 -12.22 -10.55 -0.72
CA ILE A 58 -10.80 -10.34 -1.00
C ILE A 58 -10.63 -9.38 -2.19
N SER A 59 -11.34 -9.62 -3.29
CA SER A 59 -11.26 -8.78 -4.49
C SER A 59 -11.68 -7.34 -4.20
N MET A 60 -12.75 -7.14 -3.45
CA MET A 60 -13.21 -5.81 -3.04
C MET A 60 -12.23 -5.12 -2.10
N SER A 61 -11.61 -5.85 -1.18
CA SER A 61 -10.60 -5.30 -0.28
C SER A 61 -9.35 -4.86 -1.02
N LEU A 62 -8.87 -5.66 -2.00
CA LEU A 62 -7.74 -5.29 -2.86
C LEU A 62 -8.06 -4.07 -3.72
N LEU A 63 -9.26 -4.02 -4.31
CA LEU A 63 -9.69 -2.89 -5.12
C LEU A 63 -9.77 -1.60 -4.29
N ALA A 64 -10.43 -1.65 -3.13
CA ALA A 64 -10.58 -0.51 -2.24
C ALA A 64 -9.22 0.00 -1.74
N SER A 65 -8.33 -0.92 -1.36
CA SER A 65 -6.95 -0.62 -0.96
C SER A 65 -6.15 0.05 -2.08
N GLY A 66 -6.26 -0.46 -3.32
CA GLY A 66 -5.60 0.12 -4.48
C GLY A 66 -6.09 1.54 -4.78
N ILE A 67 -7.40 1.77 -4.76
CA ILE A 67 -8.00 3.09 -4.98
C ILE A 67 -7.56 4.06 -3.87
N GLY A 68 -7.63 3.64 -2.60
CA GLY A 68 -7.21 4.47 -1.46
C GLY A 68 -5.74 4.86 -1.54
N THR A 69 -4.86 3.89 -1.79
CA THR A 69 -3.41 4.11 -1.92
C THR A 69 -3.10 5.05 -3.09
N PHE A 70 -3.79 4.90 -4.22
CA PHE A 70 -3.62 5.77 -5.38
C PHE A 70 -4.07 7.21 -5.11
N LEU A 71 -5.23 7.40 -4.48
CA LEU A 71 -5.72 8.73 -4.09
C LEU A 71 -4.76 9.42 -3.10
N GLN A 72 -4.29 8.68 -2.10
CA GLN A 72 -3.36 9.16 -1.08
C GLN A 72 -2.01 9.60 -1.67
N ALA A 73 -1.49 8.82 -2.63
CA ALA A 73 -0.23 9.09 -3.32
C ALA A 73 -0.36 10.25 -4.31
N ARG A 74 -1.48 10.35 -5.04
CA ARG A 74 -1.66 11.33 -6.13
C ARG A 74 -2.24 12.67 -5.69
N ARG A 75 -2.62 12.83 -4.41
CA ARG A 75 -3.23 14.07 -3.87
C ARG A 75 -4.39 14.57 -4.74
N PHE A 76 -5.33 13.68 -5.04
CA PHE A 76 -6.47 14.06 -5.88
C PHE A 76 -7.32 15.13 -5.16
N MET A 77 -7.42 16.32 -5.75
CA MET A 77 -8.13 17.46 -5.17
C MET A 77 -7.67 17.86 -3.75
N SER A 78 -6.35 17.90 -3.49
CA SER A 78 -5.77 18.25 -2.18
C SER A 78 -6.04 17.25 -1.05
N VAL A 79 -6.74 16.14 -1.33
CA VAL A 79 -6.95 15.04 -0.39
C VAL A 79 -5.83 14.02 -0.59
N GLY A 80 -5.01 13.81 0.44
CA GLY A 80 -3.92 12.84 0.43
C GLY A 80 -2.58 13.40 0.92
N ALA A 81 -1.72 12.51 1.42
CA ALA A 81 -0.41 12.90 1.96
C ALA A 81 0.59 13.30 0.87
N GLY A 82 0.39 12.88 -0.38
CA GLY A 82 1.35 13.09 -1.47
C GLY A 82 2.58 12.19 -1.34
N MET A 83 2.42 11.09 -0.61
CA MET A 83 3.44 10.08 -0.35
C MET A 83 2.83 8.70 -0.54
N ILE A 84 3.68 7.70 -0.77
CA ILE A 84 3.26 6.30 -0.82
C ILE A 84 2.87 5.87 0.60
N CYS A 85 1.61 6.06 0.95
CA CYS A 85 1.01 5.61 2.19
C CYS A 85 0.04 4.50 1.86
N LEU A 86 0.39 3.27 2.23
CA LEU A 86 -0.48 2.12 2.04
C LEU A 86 -1.81 2.34 2.76
N GLN A 87 -2.92 2.18 2.04
CA GLN A 87 -4.25 2.13 2.65
C GLN A 87 -4.69 0.68 2.73
N GLY A 88 -4.58 0.09 3.91
CA GLY A 88 -5.02 -1.26 4.22
C GLY A 88 -6.26 -1.27 5.11
N THR A 89 -6.73 -2.48 5.39
CA THR A 89 -7.80 -2.74 6.37
C THR A 89 -7.23 -2.70 7.79
N SER A 90 -7.89 -1.96 8.69
CA SER A 90 -7.55 -1.81 10.12
C SER A 90 -8.14 -2.90 10.99
#